data_AF-A0A969MIT7-F1
#
_entry.id   AF-A0A969MIT7-F1
#
_cell.length_a   1.000
_cell.length_b   1.000
_cell.length_c   1.000
_cell.angle_alpha   90.00
_cell.angle_beta   90.00
_cell.angle_gamma   90.00
#
_symmetry.space_group_name_H-M   'P 1'
#
loop_
_entity.id
_entity.type
_entity.pdbx_description
1 polymer ?
#
loop_
_entity_poly.entity_id
_entity_poly.type
_entity_poly.pdbx_seq_one_letter_code
_entity_poly.pdbx_strand_id
1 'polypeptide(L)' 'MTNDSGDRHVLAAAVVAKADIIVTSNLKHFREKDLVSWGVKAQSPSGFFN' A
#
# COMPACT_ATOMS: atom_id res chain seq x y z
N MET A 1 8.47 7.78 3.79
CA MET A 1 7.10 7.37 3.38
C MET A 1 6.16 8.56 3.54
N THR A 2 5.47 8.97 2.47
CA THR A 2 4.61 10.17 2.43
C THR A 2 3.13 9.86 2.64
N ASN A 3 2.77 8.57 2.77
CA ASN A 3 1.43 8.15 3.11
C ASN A 3 1.04 8.57 4.55
N ASP A 4 -0.23 8.37 4.90
CA ASP A 4 -0.80 8.72 6.21
C ASP A 4 0.10 8.26 7.36
N SER A 5 0.33 9.13 8.36
CA SER A 5 1.28 8.85 9.44
C SER A 5 0.89 7.63 10.27
N GLY A 6 -0.42 7.39 10.46
CA GLY A 6 -0.93 6.22 11.17
C GLY A 6 -0.66 4.92 10.43
N ASP A 7 -0.56 4.95 9.10
CA ASP A 7 -0.49 3.76 8.24
C ASP A 7 0.90 3.47 7.65
N ARG A 8 1.93 4.29 7.95
CA ARG A 8 3.30 4.06 7.48
C ARG A 8 3.86 2.69 7.83
N HIS A 9 3.43 2.11 8.96
CA HIS A 9 3.85 0.80 9.40
C HIS A 9 3.46 -0.31 8.40
N VAL A 10 2.29 -0.20 7.76
CA VAL A 10 1.83 -1.15 6.73
C VAL A 10 2.70 -1.05 5.48
N LEU A 11 2.99 0.16 5.00
CA LEU A 11 3.89 0.36 3.86
C LEU A 11 5.31 -0.13 4.17
N ALA A 12 5.81 0.13 5.37
CA ALA A 12 7.11 -0.38 5.81
C ALA A 12 7.14 -1.91 5.81
N ALA A 13 6.10 -2.57 6.34
CA ALA A 13 6.00 -4.02 6.32
C ALA A 13 6.00 -4.57 4.88
N ALA A 14 5.23 -3.95 3.96
CA ALA A 14 5.20 -4.35 2.56
C ALA A 14 6.58 -4.24 1.89
N VAL A 15 7.29 -3.13 2.10
CA VAL A 15 8.64 -2.92 1.56
C VAL A 15 9.64 -3.95 2.10
N VAL A 16 9.63 -4.20 3.40
CA VAL A 16 10.53 -5.18 4.04
C VAL A 16 10.24 -6.59 3.56
N ALA A 17 8.95 -6.95 3.42
CA ALA A 17 8.51 -8.23 2.91
C ALA A 17 8.69 -8.38 1.38
N LYS A 18 9.06 -7.30 0.68
CA LYS A 18 9.11 -7.23 -0.79
C LYS A 18 7.77 -7.59 -1.43
N ALA A 19 6.68 -7.15 -0.82
CA ALA A 19 5.34 -7.34 -1.35
C ALA A 19 5.05 -6.30 -2.44
N ASP A 20 4.58 -6.74 -3.60
CA ASP A 20 4.19 -5.84 -4.69
C ASP A 20 2.85 -5.13 -4.43
N ILE A 21 1.96 -5.74 -3.64
CA ILE A 21 0.57 -5.27 -3.45
C ILE A 21 0.19 -5.28 -1.97
N ILE A 22 -0.32 -4.14 -1.49
CA ILE A 22 -1.09 -4.02 -0.25
C ILE A 22 -2.58 -4.19 -0.60
N VAL A 23 -3.20 -5.26 -0.12
CA VAL A 23 -4.65 -5.47 -0.26
C VAL A 23 -5.35 -4.82 0.93
N THR A 24 -6.16 -3.78 0.69
CA THR A 24 -6.78 -2.99 1.76
C THR A 24 -8.04 -2.27 1.31
N SER A 25 -9.03 -2.15 2.20
CA SER A 25 -10.20 -1.29 1.99
C SER A 25 -9.89 0.19 2.27
N ASN A 26 -8.72 0.52 2.85
CA ASN A 26 -8.33 1.89 3.23
C ASN A 26 -7.53 2.62 2.13
N LEU A 27 -7.96 2.52 0.86
CA LEU A 27 -7.22 3.03 -0.29
C LEU A 27 -6.87 4.52 -0.20
N LYS A 28 -7.70 5.33 0.46
CA LYS A 28 -7.47 6.77 0.66
C LYS A 28 -6.14 7.09 1.36
N HIS A 29 -5.63 6.18 2.20
CA HIS A 29 -4.37 6.36 2.92
C HIS A 29 -3.19 5.71 2.19
N PHE A 30 -3.44 4.95 1.13
CA PHE A 30 -2.44 4.25 0.30
C PHE A 30 -2.55 4.70 -1.16
N ARG A 31 -2.48 6.00 -1.40
CA ARG A 31 -2.58 6.59 -2.74
C ARG A 31 -1.35 6.21 -3.56
N GLU A 32 -1.52 5.94 -4.85
CA GLU A 32 -0.45 5.51 -5.75
C GLU A 32 0.80 6.40 -5.69
N LYS A 33 0.64 7.73 -5.68
CA LYS A 33 1.75 8.69 -5.59
C LYS A 33 2.63 8.52 -4.34
N ASP A 34 2.08 7.97 -3.27
CA ASP A 34 2.80 7.75 -2.00
C ASP A 34 3.50 6.38 -1.98
N LEU A 35 3.13 5.47 -2.89
CA LEU A 35 3.64 4.08 -2.97
C LEU A 35 4.62 3.85 -4.12
N VAL A 36 4.50 4.60 -5.22
CA VAL A 36 5.23 4.36 -6.48
C VAL A 36 6.75 4.35 -6.30
N SER A 37 7.29 5.20 -5.43
CA SER A 37 8.73 5.27 -5.12
C SER A 37 9.25 4.03 -4.37
N TRP A 38 8.36 3.21 -3.84
CA TRP A 38 8.67 1.97 -3.13
C TRP A 38 8.37 0.72 -3.97
N GLY A 39 7.87 0.88 -5.20
CA GLY A 39 7.47 -0.25 -6.04
C GLY A 39 6.22 -0.99 -5.57
N VAL A 40 5.46 -0.42 -4.62
CA VAL A 40 4.26 -1.05 -4.03
C VAL A 40 3.01 -0.45 -4.68
N LYS A 41 1.95 -1.27 -4.82
CA LYS A 41 0.60 -0.83 -5.22
C LYS A 41 -0.40 -1.13 -4.11
N ALA A 42 -1.52 -0.41 -4.10
CA ALA A 42 -2.65 -0.76 -3.25
C ALA A 42 -3.86 -1.14 -4.09
N GLN A 43 -4.59 -2.18 -3.65
CA GLN A 43 -5.82 -2.64 -4.29
C GLN A 43 -6.89 -2.94 -3.24
N SER A 44 -8.16 -2.79 -3.62
CA SER A 44 -9.26 -3.26 -2.77
C SER A 44 -9.27 -4.79 -2.70
N PRO A 45 -9.79 -5.40 -1.62
CA PRO A 45 -9.89 -6.86 -1.53
C PRO A 45 -10.62 -7.49 -2.71
N SER A 46 -11.74 -6.89 -3.12
CA SER A 46 -12.50 -7.36 -4.30
C SER A 46 -11.71 -7.21 -5.60
N GLY A 47 -10.95 -6.12 -5.76
CA GLY A 47 -10.13 -5.91 -6.96
C GLY A 47 -8.95 -6.87 -7.08
N PHE A 48 -8.44 -7.40 -5.97
CA PHE A 48 -7.30 -8.31 -5.96
C PHE A 48 -7.65 -9.74 -6.41
N PHE A 49 -8.87 -10.20 -6.16
CA PHE A 49 -9.32 -11.57 -6.47
C PHE A 49 -10.13 -11.68 -7.78
N ASN A 50 -10.34 -10.57 -8.50
CA ASN A 50 -10.99 -10.53 -9.81
C ASN A 50 -9.94 -10.48 -10.93
#